data_AF-A0AAE4G2Q3-F1
#
_entry.id   AF-A0AAE4G2Q3-F1
#
_cell.length_a   1.000
_cell.length_b   1.000
_cell.length_c   1.000
_cell.angle_alpha   90.00
_cell.angle_beta   90.00
_cell.angle_gamma   90.00
#
_symmetry.space_group_name_H-M   'P 1'
#
loop_
_entity.id
_entity.type
_entity.pdbx_description
1 polymer ?
#
loop_
_entity_poly.entity_id
_entity_poly.type
_entity_poly.pdbx_seq_one_letter_code
_entity_poly.pdbx_strand_id
1 'polypeptide(L)'
;MRKLVLLAFVGLAAQLVDGSLGMGYGMTSSSLLLLAGLSPALASASVHLAEIGTTLASGASHWRLGNTDPRLVIRLGLPGAVGAFGGATVLSHLSTRAATPVTASLLILLGTYVLGRFALRPPSGSGSRRSPHGRRLLVPLGLVGGFVDATGGGGWGPVVTTTLLTGGRTAPRTVVGSVGASEFLVTVAASAGFLTGLGTAGISLGIVLTLLAGGLVAAPISAWLVSRLPGAVLGTAVGGLILATNLRVLLSWSEASAQTGVVLYGALGVIWAAFLTLAVRKARAAATEIREETEQVLEEVHADPLRGHEPETAVLEEAIAAGGPVTPRPVEPTRPHTHTVLVVEPA
;
A
#
# COMPACT_ATOMS: atom_id res chain seq x y z
N MET A 1 -16.06 10.47 26.28
CA MET A 1 -15.64 11.39 25.19
C MET A 1 -14.13 11.36 24.91
N ARG A 2 -13.23 11.57 25.88
CA ARG A 2 -11.76 11.59 25.64
C ARG A 2 -11.20 10.35 24.91
N LYS A 3 -11.61 9.14 25.31
CA LYS A 3 -11.18 7.88 24.65
C LYS A 3 -11.62 7.78 23.18
N LEU A 4 -12.82 8.27 22.85
CA LEU A 4 -13.37 8.24 21.49
C LEU A 4 -12.66 9.24 20.57
N VAL A 5 -12.30 10.41 21.11
CA VAL A 5 -11.49 11.40 20.36
C VAL A 5 -10.11 10.83 20.03
N LEU A 6 -9.45 10.17 20.99
CA LEU A 6 -8.17 9.51 20.75
C LEU A 6 -8.29 8.42 19.67
N LEU A 7 -9.33 7.59 19.72
CA LEU A 7 -9.57 6.57 18.68
C LEU A 7 -9.82 7.18 17.30
N ALA A 8 -10.52 8.31 17.21
CA ALA A 8 -10.67 9.02 15.95
C ALA A 8 -9.33 9.52 15.41
N PHE A 9 -8.44 10.05 16.26
CA PHE A 9 -7.08 10.41 15.85
C PHE A 9 -6.25 9.20 15.43
N VAL A 10 -6.44 8.06 16.08
CA VAL A 10 -5.81 6.80 15.67
C VAL A 10 -6.28 6.42 14.26
N GLY A 11 -7.59 6.38 14.01
CA GLY A 11 -8.13 6.08 12.67
C GLY A 11 -7.64 7.07 11.60
N LEU A 12 -7.53 8.35 11.95
CA LEU A 12 -6.98 9.38 11.07
C LEU A 12 -5.50 9.12 10.75
N ALA A 13 -4.66 8.93 11.76
CA ALA A 13 -3.23 8.67 11.56
C ALA A 13 -2.98 7.35 10.82
N ALA A 14 -3.71 6.30 11.19
CA ALA A 14 -3.67 5.00 10.57
C ALA A 14 -4.01 5.10 9.08
N GLN A 15 -5.07 5.83 8.71
CA GLN A 15 -5.45 6.01 7.30
C GLN A 15 -4.48 6.93 6.54
N LEU A 16 -3.89 7.93 7.20
CA LEU A 16 -2.88 8.77 6.56
C LEU A 16 -1.67 7.95 6.11
N VAL A 17 -1.20 7.04 6.97
CA VAL A 17 -0.14 6.09 6.64
C VAL A 17 -0.62 5.15 5.55
N ASP A 18 -1.82 4.58 5.72
CA ASP A 18 -2.37 3.58 4.83
C ASP A 18 -2.54 4.07 3.38
N GLY A 19 -3.25 5.17 3.15
CA GLY A 19 -3.40 5.69 1.79
C GLY A 19 -2.11 6.27 1.21
N SER A 20 -1.10 6.57 2.03
CA SER A 20 0.19 7.08 1.54
C SER A 20 1.20 5.98 1.25
N LEU A 21 1.13 4.84 1.93
CA LEU A 21 2.09 3.72 1.81
C LEU A 21 1.47 2.43 1.27
N GLY A 22 0.15 2.37 1.15
CA GLY A 22 -0.64 1.17 0.82
C GLY A 22 -0.59 0.14 1.94
N MET A 23 -0.48 0.59 3.19
CA MET A 23 -0.35 -0.28 4.36
C MET A 23 -0.52 0.46 5.69
N GLY A 24 -0.96 -0.26 6.72
CA GLY A 24 -0.75 0.11 8.11
C GLY A 24 -1.98 0.57 8.87
N TYR A 25 -3.13 0.75 8.22
CA TYR A 25 -4.37 1.04 8.93
C TYR A 25 -4.67 -0.06 9.94
N GLY A 26 -4.77 -1.29 9.42
CA GLY A 26 -5.00 -2.48 10.20
C GLY A 26 -4.00 -2.64 11.34
N MET A 27 -2.71 -2.79 11.03
CA MET A 27 -1.72 -3.11 12.07
C MET A 27 -1.67 -2.05 13.16
N THR A 28 -1.73 -0.77 12.79
CA THR A 28 -1.67 0.33 13.77
C THR A 28 -2.90 0.31 14.66
N SER A 29 -4.08 0.22 14.06
CA SER A 29 -5.35 0.21 14.80
C SER A 29 -5.48 -1.03 15.68
N SER A 30 -5.20 -2.22 15.14
CA SER A 30 -5.23 -3.49 15.87
C SER A 30 -4.23 -3.51 17.02
N SER A 31 -3.01 -3.03 16.82
CA SER A 31 -2.01 -2.95 17.90
C SER A 31 -2.48 -2.07 19.06
N LEU A 32 -3.14 -0.95 18.75
CA LEU A 32 -3.65 -0.03 19.76
C LEU A 32 -4.90 -0.57 20.45
N LEU A 33 -5.77 -1.28 19.74
CA LEU A 33 -6.94 -1.95 20.33
C LEU A 33 -6.53 -3.13 21.24
N LEU A 34 -5.53 -3.91 20.82
CA LEU A 34 -4.93 -4.96 21.66
C LEU A 34 -4.32 -4.36 22.92
N LEU A 35 -3.59 -3.25 22.79
CA LEU A 35 -3.04 -2.51 23.93
C LEU A 35 -4.14 -1.96 24.86
N ALA A 36 -5.30 -1.59 24.29
CA ALA A 36 -6.48 -1.18 25.05
C ALA A 36 -7.24 -2.36 25.70
N GLY A 37 -6.77 -3.59 25.53
CA GLY A 37 -7.29 -4.80 26.17
C GLY A 37 -8.37 -5.54 25.39
N LEU A 38 -8.59 -5.20 24.11
CA LEU A 38 -9.50 -5.99 23.26
C LEU A 38 -8.85 -7.34 22.95
N SER A 39 -9.68 -8.38 22.82
CA SER A 39 -9.22 -9.66 22.30
C SER A 39 -8.81 -9.51 20.82
N PRO A 40 -7.89 -10.34 20.31
CA PRO A 40 -7.45 -10.25 18.91
C PRO A 40 -8.59 -10.36 17.89
N ALA A 41 -9.54 -11.27 18.13
CA ALA A 41 -10.70 -11.43 17.25
C ALA A 41 -11.57 -10.16 17.23
N LEU A 42 -11.85 -9.55 18.38
CA LEU A 42 -12.65 -8.31 18.45
C LEU A 42 -11.90 -7.09 17.92
N ALA A 43 -10.59 -6.99 18.17
CA ALA A 43 -9.74 -5.95 17.62
C ALA A 43 -9.73 -6.03 16.09
N SER A 44 -9.43 -7.20 15.54
CA SER A 44 -9.42 -7.44 14.09
C SER A 44 -10.80 -7.18 13.48
N ALA A 45 -11.88 -7.72 14.06
CA ALA A 45 -13.24 -7.49 13.57
C ALA A 45 -13.62 -6.00 13.55
N SER A 46 -13.30 -5.26 14.62
CA SER A 46 -13.61 -3.83 14.70
C SER A 46 -12.85 -3.00 13.67
N VAL A 47 -11.60 -3.38 13.41
CA VAL A 47 -10.73 -2.72 12.44
C VAL A 47 -11.19 -2.98 11.02
N HIS A 48 -11.45 -4.24 10.64
CA HIS A 48 -11.93 -4.57 9.29
C HIS A 48 -13.31 -3.95 9.00
N LEU A 49 -14.20 -3.88 10.01
CA LEU A 49 -15.49 -3.20 9.85
C LEU A 49 -15.32 -1.70 9.61
N ALA A 50 -14.37 -1.05 10.29
CA ALA A 50 -14.05 0.35 10.03
C ALA A 50 -13.43 0.51 8.64
N GLU A 51 -12.56 -0.42 8.25
CA GLU A 51 -11.86 -0.41 6.98
C GLU A 51 -12.79 -0.53 5.77
N ILE A 52 -13.95 -1.18 5.86
CA ILE A 52 -14.93 -1.18 4.75
C ILE A 52 -15.16 0.24 4.23
N GLY A 53 -15.40 1.20 5.14
CA GLY A 53 -15.66 2.58 4.76
C GLY A 53 -14.39 3.34 4.41
N THR A 54 -13.29 3.14 5.15
CA THR A 54 -12.05 3.89 4.89
C THR A 54 -11.37 3.43 3.61
N THR A 55 -11.32 2.13 3.30
CA THR A 55 -10.75 1.60 2.05
C THR A 55 -11.64 1.92 0.86
N LEU A 56 -12.96 2.00 1.03
CA LEU A 56 -13.85 2.49 -0.03
C LEU A 56 -13.55 3.95 -0.36
N ALA A 57 -13.47 4.81 0.66
CA ALA A 57 -13.15 6.23 0.48
C ALA A 57 -11.75 6.42 -0.11
N SER A 58 -10.75 5.71 0.43
CA SER A 58 -9.36 5.75 -0.03
C SER A 58 -9.24 5.25 -1.47
N GLY A 59 -9.84 4.10 -1.79
CA GLY A 59 -9.87 3.53 -3.13
C GLY A 59 -10.53 4.47 -4.15
N ALA A 60 -11.66 5.10 -3.78
CA ALA A 60 -12.30 6.10 -4.61
C ALA A 60 -11.42 7.33 -4.84
N SER A 61 -10.74 7.83 -3.81
CA SER A 61 -9.79 8.95 -3.91
C SER A 61 -8.58 8.62 -4.78
N HIS A 62 -7.99 7.43 -4.62
CA HIS A 62 -6.90 6.97 -5.48
C HIS A 62 -7.35 6.79 -6.93
N TRP A 63 -8.53 6.25 -7.16
CA TRP A 63 -9.08 6.10 -8.51
C TRP A 63 -9.28 7.46 -9.18
N ARG A 64 -9.87 8.44 -8.48
CA ARG A 64 -10.03 9.82 -8.98
C ARG A 64 -8.70 10.50 -9.32
N LEU A 65 -7.63 10.18 -8.60
CA LEU A 65 -6.28 10.71 -8.84
C LEU A 65 -5.48 9.89 -9.87
N GLY A 66 -6.08 8.87 -10.51
CA GLY A 66 -5.40 8.02 -11.49
C GLY A 66 -4.30 7.15 -10.89
N ASN A 67 -4.43 6.81 -9.61
CA ASN A 67 -3.48 5.98 -8.85
C ASN A 67 -3.86 4.50 -8.83
N THR A 68 -4.81 4.04 -9.65
CA THR A 68 -5.27 2.65 -9.65
C THR A 68 -5.09 1.98 -11.01
N ASP A 69 -4.78 0.69 -10.97
CA ASP A 69 -4.82 -0.24 -12.09
C ASP A 69 -5.94 -1.26 -11.80
N PRO A 70 -7.10 -1.17 -12.48
CA PRO A 70 -8.24 -2.04 -12.22
C PRO A 70 -7.92 -3.54 -12.36
N ARG A 71 -6.95 -3.90 -13.21
CA ARG A 71 -6.54 -5.31 -13.36
C ARG A 71 -5.82 -5.80 -12.11
N LEU A 72 -5.00 -4.95 -11.49
CA LEU A 72 -4.34 -5.26 -10.24
C LEU A 72 -5.38 -5.39 -9.12
N VAL A 73 -6.31 -4.42 -9.02
CA VAL A 73 -7.38 -4.39 -8.00
C VAL A 73 -8.16 -5.71 -7.98
N ILE A 74 -8.67 -6.15 -9.13
CA ILE A 74 -9.52 -7.35 -9.18
C ILE A 74 -8.68 -8.63 -8.97
N ARG A 75 -7.49 -8.71 -9.58
CA ARG A 75 -6.66 -9.92 -9.52
C ARG A 75 -6.01 -10.15 -8.15
N LEU A 76 -5.87 -9.11 -7.33
CA LEU A 76 -5.47 -9.21 -5.93
C LEU A 76 -6.68 -9.34 -5.00
N GLY A 77 -7.67 -8.47 -5.16
CA GLY A 77 -8.76 -8.32 -4.20
C GLY A 77 -9.69 -9.52 -4.14
N LEU A 78 -9.99 -10.18 -5.27
CA LEU A 78 -10.81 -11.41 -5.25
C LEU A 78 -10.15 -12.58 -4.50
N PRO A 79 -8.91 -13.00 -4.83
CA PRO A 79 -8.22 -14.00 -4.02
C PRO A 79 -7.97 -13.51 -2.59
N GLY A 80 -7.69 -12.21 -2.41
CA GLY A 80 -7.59 -11.58 -1.10
C GLY A 80 -8.83 -11.78 -0.24
N ALA A 81 -10.02 -11.52 -0.79
CA ALA A 81 -11.30 -11.72 -0.10
C ALA A 81 -11.48 -13.16 0.38
N VAL A 82 -11.12 -14.16 -0.44
CA VAL A 82 -11.17 -15.57 -0.06
C VAL A 82 -10.22 -15.86 1.11
N GLY A 83 -8.98 -15.35 1.01
CA GLY A 83 -7.99 -15.47 2.08
C GLY A 83 -8.47 -14.82 3.39
N ALA A 84 -9.02 -13.61 3.30
CA ALA A 84 -9.49 -12.83 4.45
C ALA A 84 -10.66 -13.50 5.16
N PHE A 85 -11.64 -14.01 4.41
CA PHE A 85 -12.74 -14.78 4.99
C PHE A 85 -12.22 -16.02 5.74
N GLY A 86 -11.28 -16.76 5.13
CA GLY A 86 -10.62 -17.89 5.77
C GLY A 86 -9.85 -17.50 7.03
N GLY A 87 -9.08 -16.41 6.99
CA GLY A 87 -8.33 -15.90 8.13
C GLY A 87 -9.22 -15.43 9.28
N ALA A 88 -10.32 -14.72 8.96
CA ALA A 88 -11.31 -14.28 9.91
C ALA A 88 -12.01 -15.48 10.56
N THR A 89 -12.34 -16.52 9.78
CA THR A 89 -12.90 -17.77 10.29
C THR A 89 -11.93 -18.43 11.27
N VAL A 90 -10.65 -18.57 10.92
CA VAL A 90 -9.63 -19.16 11.82
C VAL A 90 -9.51 -18.35 13.11
N LEU A 91 -9.33 -17.03 13.01
CA LEU A 91 -9.14 -16.19 14.20
C LEU A 91 -10.38 -16.21 15.12
N SER A 92 -11.58 -16.27 14.55
CA SER A 92 -12.84 -16.29 15.32
C SER A 92 -13.02 -17.57 16.13
N HIS A 93 -12.40 -18.68 15.71
CA HIS A 93 -12.45 -19.97 16.43
C HIS A 93 -11.27 -20.18 17.39
N LEU A 94 -10.29 -19.28 17.41
CA LEU A 94 -9.18 -19.33 18.37
C LEU A 94 -9.61 -18.77 19.72
N SER A 95 -9.28 -19.49 20.79
CA SER A 95 -9.47 -18.96 22.15
C SER A 95 -8.63 -17.69 22.34
N THR A 96 -9.16 -16.71 23.08
CA THR A 96 -8.45 -15.44 23.37
C THR A 96 -7.04 -15.68 23.91
N ARG A 97 -6.87 -16.66 24.80
CA ARG A 97 -5.57 -16.98 25.42
C ARG A 97 -4.52 -17.42 24.39
N ALA A 98 -4.92 -18.20 23.38
CA ALA A 98 -4.03 -18.66 22.31
C ALA A 98 -3.88 -17.60 21.21
N ALA A 99 -4.93 -16.86 20.90
CA ALA A 99 -4.92 -15.83 19.86
C ALA A 99 -3.98 -14.67 20.22
N THR A 100 -3.95 -14.22 21.49
CA THR A 100 -3.14 -13.06 21.90
C THR A 100 -1.66 -13.18 21.53
N PRO A 101 -0.92 -14.22 21.93
CA PRO A 101 0.49 -14.33 21.60
C PRO A 101 0.70 -14.57 20.09
N VAL A 102 -0.21 -15.27 19.41
CA VAL A 102 -0.13 -15.52 17.96
C VAL A 102 -0.25 -14.21 17.19
N THR A 103 -1.30 -13.43 17.41
CA THR A 103 -1.53 -12.16 16.72
C THR A 103 -0.45 -11.13 17.07
N ALA A 104 -0.06 -11.01 18.35
CA ALA A 104 0.98 -10.07 18.74
C ALA A 104 2.36 -10.44 18.12
N SER A 105 2.69 -11.73 18.06
CA SER A 105 3.92 -12.19 17.39
C SER A 105 3.88 -11.95 15.89
N LEU A 106 2.72 -12.17 15.25
CA LEU A 106 2.53 -11.87 13.84
C LEU A 106 2.69 -10.36 13.57
N LEU A 107 2.11 -9.50 14.40
CA LEU A 107 2.28 -8.06 14.29
C LEU A 107 3.73 -7.62 14.55
N ILE A 108 4.46 -8.25 15.47
CA ILE A 108 5.89 -8.01 15.67
C ILE A 108 6.69 -8.42 14.43
N LEU A 109 6.39 -9.58 13.84
CA LEU A 109 7.05 -10.03 12.62
C LEU A 109 6.84 -9.04 11.47
N LEU A 110 5.59 -8.63 11.25
CA LEU A 110 5.23 -7.65 10.23
C LEU A 110 5.84 -6.27 10.52
N GLY A 111 5.81 -5.82 11.78
CA GLY A 111 6.43 -4.57 12.21
C GLY A 111 7.94 -4.55 12.01
N THR A 112 8.62 -5.67 12.31
CA THR A 112 10.06 -5.86 12.05
C THR A 112 10.35 -5.81 10.57
N TYR A 113 9.54 -6.53 9.78
CA TYR A 113 9.68 -6.56 8.33
C TYR A 113 9.50 -5.16 7.71
N VAL A 114 8.47 -4.42 8.14
CA VAL A 114 8.22 -3.05 7.69
C VAL A 114 9.34 -2.11 8.09
N LEU A 115 9.77 -2.12 9.36
CA LEU A 115 10.88 -1.31 9.86
C LEU A 115 12.14 -1.53 9.03
N GLY A 116 12.52 -2.80 8.84
CA GLY A 116 13.69 -3.18 8.07
C GLY A 116 13.56 -2.81 6.59
N ARG A 117 12.41 -3.14 5.97
CA ARG A 117 12.16 -2.89 4.55
C ARG A 117 12.25 -1.40 4.24
N PHE A 118 11.57 -0.54 4.99
CA PHE A 118 11.51 0.89 4.67
C PHE A 118 12.79 1.65 4.99
N ALA A 119 13.53 1.26 6.04
CA ALA A 119 14.80 1.90 6.36
C ALA A 119 15.94 1.47 5.42
N LEU A 120 15.98 0.19 5.04
CA LEU A 120 17.10 -0.37 4.29
C LEU A 120 16.90 -0.28 2.78
N ARG A 121 15.68 -0.56 2.31
CA ARG A 121 15.33 -0.61 0.88
C ARG A 121 14.10 0.27 0.65
N PRO A 122 14.23 1.61 0.58
CA PRO A 122 13.08 2.47 0.34
C PRO A 122 12.36 2.10 -0.98
N PRO A 123 11.05 2.34 -1.10
CA PRO A 123 10.30 2.06 -2.32
C PRO A 123 10.94 2.73 -3.54
N SER A 124 11.31 1.94 -4.53
CA SER A 124 11.72 2.40 -5.86
C SER A 124 10.73 1.85 -6.88
N GLY A 125 10.45 2.59 -7.95
CA GLY A 125 9.53 2.13 -8.97
C GLY A 125 9.67 2.89 -10.27
N SER A 126 9.36 2.19 -11.37
CA SER A 126 9.29 2.76 -12.71
C SER A 126 8.13 3.75 -12.84
N GLY A 127 8.19 4.64 -13.82
CA GLY A 127 7.06 5.52 -14.16
C GLY A 127 5.82 4.80 -14.71
N SER A 128 5.87 3.47 -14.89
CA SER A 128 4.77 2.71 -15.52
C SER A 128 3.52 2.71 -14.65
N ARG A 129 2.43 3.21 -15.23
CA ARG A 129 1.08 3.21 -14.62
C ARG A 129 0.33 1.89 -14.79
N ARG A 130 0.87 0.94 -15.56
CA ARG A 130 0.28 -0.39 -15.75
C ARG A 130 1.17 -1.44 -15.13
N SER A 131 0.57 -2.28 -14.30
CA SER A 131 1.28 -3.36 -13.64
C SER A 131 1.53 -4.51 -14.61
N PRO A 132 2.79 -4.96 -14.80
CA PRO A 132 3.08 -6.16 -15.59
C PRO A 132 2.84 -7.45 -14.81
N HIS A 133 2.43 -7.36 -13.53
CA HIS A 133 2.28 -8.53 -12.66
C HIS A 133 1.11 -9.42 -13.12
N GLY A 134 1.41 -10.69 -13.37
CA GLY A 134 0.44 -11.68 -13.84
C GLY A 134 -0.28 -12.41 -12.70
N ARG A 135 -1.34 -13.17 -13.05
CA ARG A 135 -2.14 -13.96 -12.10
C ARG A 135 -1.32 -14.94 -11.26
N ARG A 136 -0.23 -15.49 -11.82
CA ARG A 136 0.66 -16.44 -11.13
C ARG A 136 1.29 -15.87 -9.85
N LEU A 137 1.52 -14.55 -9.81
CA LEU A 137 1.97 -13.86 -8.60
C LEU A 137 0.78 -13.32 -7.79
N LEU A 138 -0.16 -12.64 -8.45
CA LEU A 138 -1.21 -11.89 -7.75
C LEU A 138 -2.21 -12.78 -7.00
N VAL A 139 -2.52 -13.97 -7.52
CA VAL A 139 -3.47 -14.88 -6.86
C VAL A 139 -2.95 -15.43 -5.53
N PRO A 140 -1.77 -16.09 -5.47
CA PRO A 140 -1.25 -16.57 -4.19
C PRO A 140 -0.92 -15.41 -3.25
N LEU A 141 -0.42 -14.30 -3.78
CA LEU A 141 -0.13 -13.11 -2.98
C LEU A 141 -1.40 -12.53 -2.34
N GLY A 142 -2.49 -12.44 -3.10
CA GLY A 142 -3.80 -12.02 -2.58
C GLY A 142 -4.31 -12.97 -1.51
N LEU A 143 -4.36 -14.28 -1.78
CA LEU A 143 -4.82 -15.29 -0.82
C LEU A 143 -4.07 -15.22 0.51
N VAL A 144 -2.73 -15.24 0.46
CA VAL A 144 -1.89 -15.19 1.67
C VAL A 144 -2.03 -13.82 2.34
N GLY A 145 -1.99 -12.74 1.56
CA GLY A 145 -2.17 -11.38 2.05
C GLY A 145 -3.45 -11.22 2.84
N GLY A 146 -4.59 -11.61 2.28
CA GLY A 146 -5.89 -11.51 2.95
C GLY A 146 -5.99 -12.40 4.20
N PHE A 147 -5.45 -13.62 4.16
CA PHE A 147 -5.44 -14.49 5.34
C PHE A 147 -4.64 -13.90 6.50
N VAL A 148 -3.43 -13.40 6.20
CA VAL A 148 -2.57 -12.73 7.18
C VAL A 148 -3.21 -11.42 7.64
N ASP A 149 -3.96 -10.75 6.77
CA ASP A 149 -4.69 -9.53 7.08
C ASP A 149 -5.72 -9.75 8.20
N ALA A 150 -6.62 -10.71 8.00
CA ALA A 150 -7.66 -11.01 8.98
C ALA A 150 -7.10 -11.58 10.29
N THR A 151 -6.10 -12.47 10.22
CA THR A 151 -5.52 -13.11 11.42
C THR A 151 -4.61 -12.19 12.23
N GLY A 152 -3.89 -11.29 11.57
CA GLY A 152 -3.01 -10.29 12.17
C GLY A 152 -3.70 -8.98 12.51
N GLY A 153 -4.89 -8.74 11.96
CA GLY A 153 -5.59 -7.47 12.06
C GLY A 153 -4.94 -6.36 11.23
N GLY A 154 -4.33 -6.65 10.07
CA GLY A 154 -3.73 -5.62 9.20
C GLY A 154 -2.52 -5.99 8.33
N GLY A 155 -2.26 -7.28 8.11
CA GLY A 155 -1.14 -7.76 7.32
C GLY A 155 -1.21 -7.55 5.80
N TRP A 156 -2.31 -7.05 5.24
CA TRP A 156 -2.48 -6.88 3.79
C TRP A 156 -1.34 -6.09 3.15
N GLY A 157 -1.09 -4.87 3.64
CA GLY A 157 -0.09 -3.97 3.09
C GLY A 157 1.36 -4.48 3.15
N PRO A 158 1.89 -4.91 4.31
CA PRO A 158 3.22 -5.50 4.38
C PRO A 158 3.40 -6.69 3.45
N VAL A 159 2.41 -7.56 3.30
CA VAL A 159 2.52 -8.74 2.43
C VAL A 159 2.43 -8.33 0.96
N VAL A 160 1.40 -7.58 0.59
CA VAL A 160 1.07 -7.30 -0.82
C VAL A 160 1.86 -6.10 -1.36
N THR A 161 1.76 -4.94 -0.70
CA THR A 161 2.35 -3.69 -1.18
C THR A 161 3.87 -3.79 -1.26
N THR A 162 4.52 -4.30 -0.22
CA THR A 162 5.99 -4.38 -0.24
C THR A 162 6.50 -5.38 -1.29
N THR A 163 5.78 -6.49 -1.53
CA THR A 163 6.13 -7.47 -2.56
C THR A 163 6.08 -6.82 -3.94
N LEU A 164 5.01 -6.09 -4.24
CA LEU A 164 4.83 -5.42 -5.53
C LEU A 164 5.80 -4.25 -5.72
N LEU A 165 6.19 -3.56 -4.64
CA LEU A 165 7.20 -2.50 -4.67
C LEU A 165 8.63 -3.03 -4.78
N THR A 166 8.89 -4.31 -4.52
CA THR A 166 10.27 -4.86 -4.54
C THR A 166 10.79 -5.07 -5.95
N GLY A 167 9.91 -5.26 -6.93
CA GLY A 167 10.32 -5.41 -8.34
C GLY A 167 10.56 -4.09 -9.09
N GLY A 168 10.14 -2.95 -8.52
CA GLY A 168 10.24 -1.64 -9.18
C GLY A 168 9.54 -1.53 -10.53
N ARG A 169 8.67 -2.48 -10.89
CA ARG A 169 8.09 -2.59 -12.25
C ARG A 169 6.86 -1.71 -12.47
N THR A 170 6.37 -1.05 -11.43
CA THR A 170 5.13 -0.26 -11.44
C THR A 170 5.32 0.96 -10.56
N ALA A 171 4.72 2.08 -10.95
CA ALA A 171 4.79 3.32 -10.19
C ALA A 171 4.30 3.10 -8.75
N PRO A 172 5.03 3.55 -7.72
CA PRO A 172 4.67 3.29 -6.33
C PRO A 172 3.26 3.74 -5.98
N ARG A 173 2.87 4.94 -6.43
CA ARG A 173 1.50 5.46 -6.27
C ARG A 173 0.42 4.58 -6.90
N THR A 174 0.74 3.90 -8.01
CA THR A 174 -0.17 2.96 -8.68
C THR A 174 -0.28 1.66 -7.91
N VAL A 175 0.83 1.15 -7.36
CA VAL A 175 0.79 -0.01 -6.46
C VAL A 175 -0.04 0.31 -5.23
N VAL A 176 0.29 1.39 -4.51
CA VAL A 176 -0.41 1.83 -3.30
C VAL A 176 -1.90 1.99 -3.54
N GLY A 177 -2.30 2.77 -4.56
CA GLY A 177 -3.71 3.02 -4.82
C GLY A 177 -4.46 1.76 -5.24
N SER A 178 -3.85 0.88 -6.03
CA SER A 178 -4.48 -0.38 -6.44
C SER A 178 -4.59 -1.38 -5.30
N VAL A 179 -3.58 -1.48 -4.44
CA VAL A 179 -3.58 -2.39 -3.28
C VAL A 179 -4.60 -1.93 -2.25
N GLY A 180 -4.66 -0.62 -1.95
CA GLY A 180 -5.69 -0.06 -1.06
C GLY A 180 -7.10 -0.16 -1.65
N ALA A 181 -7.26 0.00 -2.96
CA ALA A 181 -8.57 -0.21 -3.60
C ALA A 181 -9.00 -1.70 -3.58
N SER A 182 -8.08 -2.65 -3.72
CA SER A 182 -8.41 -4.08 -3.57
C SER A 182 -8.74 -4.47 -2.13
N GLU A 183 -8.20 -3.75 -1.16
CA GLU A 183 -8.43 -3.99 0.27
C GLU A 183 -9.90 -3.85 0.64
N PHE A 184 -10.68 -3.04 -0.08
CA PHE A 184 -12.14 -3.01 0.09
C PHE A 184 -12.80 -4.39 -0.06
N LEU A 185 -12.36 -5.20 -1.03
CA LEU A 185 -12.89 -6.57 -1.18
C LEU A 185 -12.44 -7.47 -0.03
N VAL A 186 -11.21 -7.28 0.44
CA VAL A 186 -10.60 -8.02 1.55
C VAL A 186 -11.32 -7.73 2.86
N THR A 187 -11.56 -6.46 3.18
CA THR A 187 -12.15 -6.00 4.44
C THR A 187 -13.63 -6.31 4.51
N VAL A 188 -14.36 -6.24 3.39
CA VAL A 188 -15.75 -6.74 3.31
C VAL A 188 -15.81 -8.24 3.61
N ALA A 189 -14.93 -9.03 3.01
CA ALA A 189 -14.92 -10.48 3.22
C ALA A 189 -14.44 -10.88 4.63
N ALA A 190 -13.41 -10.21 5.16
CA ALA A 190 -12.97 -10.39 6.53
C ALA A 190 -14.07 -10.04 7.54
N SER A 191 -14.74 -8.89 7.34
CA SER A 191 -15.87 -8.48 8.17
C SER A 191 -17.02 -9.48 8.11
N ALA A 192 -17.35 -10.01 6.92
CA ALA A 192 -18.32 -11.08 6.79
C ALA A 192 -17.89 -12.33 7.58
N GLY A 193 -16.63 -12.74 7.47
CA GLY A 193 -16.09 -13.89 8.21
C GLY A 193 -16.09 -13.70 9.74
N PHE A 194 -15.82 -12.48 10.23
CA PHE A 194 -15.93 -12.17 11.65
C PHE A 194 -17.37 -12.11 12.12
N LEU A 195 -18.29 -11.55 11.34
CA LEU A 195 -19.71 -11.52 11.69
C LEU A 195 -20.34 -12.92 11.68
N THR A 196 -19.90 -13.82 10.81
CA THR A 196 -20.35 -15.22 10.84
C THR A 196 -19.75 -15.99 12.01
N GLY A 197 -18.47 -15.77 12.32
CA GLY A 197 -17.77 -16.48 13.39
C GLY A 197 -18.07 -15.99 14.81
N LEU A 198 -18.20 -14.68 15.01
CA LEU A 198 -18.38 -14.03 16.32
C LEU A 198 -19.81 -13.51 16.54
N GLY A 199 -20.59 -13.37 15.47
CA GLY A 199 -21.82 -12.58 15.51
C GLY A 199 -21.53 -11.08 15.66
N THR A 200 -22.47 -10.35 16.26
CA THR A 200 -22.30 -8.92 16.61
C THR A 200 -21.94 -8.71 18.09
N ALA A 201 -21.94 -9.77 18.89
CA ALA A 201 -21.67 -9.69 20.32
C ALA A 201 -20.22 -9.30 20.58
N GLY A 202 -20.01 -8.26 21.41
CA GLY A 202 -18.68 -7.78 21.80
C GLY A 202 -18.04 -6.78 20.81
N ILE A 203 -18.59 -6.61 19.61
CA ILE A 203 -18.13 -5.58 18.66
C ILE A 203 -18.69 -4.22 19.10
N SER A 204 -17.81 -3.29 19.44
CA SER A 204 -18.23 -1.94 19.82
C SER A 204 -18.39 -1.06 18.59
N LEU A 205 -19.64 -0.76 18.22
CA LEU A 205 -19.93 0.21 17.15
C LEU A 205 -19.28 1.57 17.40
N GLY A 206 -19.12 1.99 18.66
CA GLY A 206 -18.42 3.23 18.99
C GLY A 206 -16.95 3.22 18.57
N ILE A 207 -16.25 2.10 18.73
CA ILE A 207 -14.86 1.93 18.27
C ILE A 207 -14.82 1.94 16.74
N VAL A 208 -15.68 1.14 16.09
CA VAL A 208 -15.76 1.06 14.62
C VAL A 208 -16.02 2.43 14.01
N LEU A 209 -17.06 3.14 14.47
CA LEU A 209 -17.46 4.43 13.91
C LEU A 209 -16.43 5.53 14.16
N THR A 210 -15.70 5.50 15.28
CA THR A 210 -14.67 6.51 15.56
C THR A 210 -13.42 6.29 14.70
N LEU A 211 -12.96 5.05 14.58
CA LEU A 211 -11.87 4.68 13.66
C LEU A 211 -12.24 5.02 12.21
N LEU A 212 -13.47 4.69 11.80
CA LEU A 212 -14.01 5.03 10.49
C LEU A 212 -14.04 6.55 10.27
N ALA A 213 -14.60 7.32 11.21
CA ALA A 213 -14.72 8.77 11.08
C ALA A 213 -13.35 9.45 10.90
N GLY A 214 -12.35 9.05 11.69
CA GLY A 214 -10.98 9.52 11.53
C GLY A 214 -10.41 9.16 10.17
N GLY A 215 -10.60 7.91 9.74
CA GLY A 215 -10.10 7.44 8.45
C GLY A 215 -10.75 8.11 7.25
N LEU A 216 -12.06 8.36 7.27
CA LEU A 216 -12.77 9.04 6.19
C LEU A 216 -12.23 10.44 5.90
N VAL A 217 -11.82 11.17 6.94
CA VAL A 217 -11.17 12.48 6.80
C VAL A 217 -9.80 12.35 6.14
N ALA A 218 -9.02 11.35 6.55
CA ALA A 218 -7.66 11.14 6.07
C ALA A 218 -7.58 10.54 4.66
N ALA A 219 -8.52 9.70 4.25
CA ALA A 219 -8.51 8.97 2.98
C ALA A 219 -8.25 9.83 1.72
N PRO A 220 -8.93 10.97 1.48
CA PRO A 220 -8.63 11.81 0.33
C PRO A 220 -7.27 12.51 0.45
N ILE A 221 -6.87 12.88 1.66
CA ILE A 221 -5.60 13.56 1.95
C ILE A 221 -4.44 12.60 1.65
N SER A 222 -4.51 11.37 2.15
CA SER A 222 -3.48 10.35 1.96
C SER A 222 -3.31 9.96 0.49
N ALA A 223 -4.41 9.85 -0.26
CA ALA A 223 -4.35 9.51 -1.68
C ALA A 223 -3.60 10.57 -2.52
N TRP A 224 -3.72 11.84 -2.14
CA TRP A 224 -2.94 12.94 -2.72
C TRP A 224 -1.49 12.92 -2.25
N LEU A 225 -1.26 12.49 -1.00
CA LEU A 225 0.02 12.59 -0.32
C LEU A 225 0.98 11.42 -0.63
N VAL A 226 0.47 10.33 -1.23
CA VAL A 226 1.23 9.14 -1.67
C VAL A 226 2.53 9.42 -2.46
N SER A 227 2.57 10.51 -3.23
CA SER A 227 3.74 10.88 -4.04
C SER A 227 4.60 11.99 -3.41
N ARG A 228 4.27 12.44 -2.20
CA ARG A 228 4.88 13.62 -1.55
C ARG A 228 5.55 13.30 -0.23
N LEU A 229 5.15 12.21 0.43
CA LEU A 229 5.74 11.84 1.71
C LEU A 229 7.00 10.98 1.55
N PRO A 230 7.98 11.14 2.45
CA PRO A 230 9.11 10.25 2.54
C PRO A 230 8.65 8.91 3.11
N GLY A 231 8.23 8.00 2.23
CA GLY A 231 7.68 6.71 2.65
C GLY A 231 8.63 5.89 3.53
N ALA A 232 9.95 6.04 3.32
CA ALA A 232 10.98 5.46 4.17
C ALA A 232 10.83 5.87 5.65
N VAL A 233 10.60 7.16 5.91
CA VAL A 233 10.47 7.70 7.28
C VAL A 233 9.18 7.22 7.91
N LEU A 234 8.06 7.33 7.19
CA LEU A 234 6.76 6.91 7.72
C LEU A 234 6.68 5.42 7.98
N GLY A 235 7.13 4.58 7.04
CA GLY A 235 7.15 3.14 7.23
C GLY A 235 8.04 2.73 8.41
N THR A 236 9.20 3.36 8.56
CA THR A 236 10.10 3.10 9.70
C THR A 236 9.50 3.56 11.03
N ALA A 237 8.85 4.72 11.07
CA ALA A 237 8.16 5.20 12.26
C ALA A 237 7.03 4.25 12.67
N VAL A 238 6.18 3.84 11.72
CA VAL A 238 5.04 2.96 11.97
C VAL A 238 5.50 1.55 12.35
N GLY A 239 6.51 1.01 11.68
CA GLY A 239 7.10 -0.29 12.05
C GLY A 239 7.58 -0.32 13.49
N GLY A 240 8.29 0.71 13.95
CA GLY A 240 8.73 0.80 15.34
C GLY A 240 7.58 0.99 16.35
N LEU A 241 6.55 1.75 16.00
CA LEU A 241 5.33 1.87 16.82
C LEU A 241 4.62 0.52 16.99
N ILE A 242 4.48 -0.25 15.91
CA ILE A 242 3.89 -1.60 15.93
C ILE A 242 4.73 -2.52 16.83
N LEU A 243 6.06 -2.47 16.71
CA LEU A 243 6.95 -3.24 17.59
C LEU A 243 6.77 -2.86 19.06
N ALA A 244 6.76 -1.56 19.38
CA ALA A 244 6.66 -1.08 20.75
C ALA A 244 5.33 -1.46 21.41
N THR A 245 4.23 -1.37 20.66
CA THR A 245 2.89 -1.69 21.14
C THR A 245 2.70 -3.20 21.33
N ASN A 246 3.09 -4.02 20.36
CA ASN A 246 2.90 -5.47 20.47
C ASN A 246 3.92 -6.14 21.40
N LEU A 247 5.11 -5.55 21.56
CA LEU A 247 6.02 -5.95 22.63
C LEU A 247 5.36 -5.77 24.01
N ARG A 248 4.58 -4.70 24.22
CA ARG A 248 3.83 -4.51 25.47
C ARG A 248 2.84 -5.65 25.69
N VAL A 249 2.10 -6.00 24.63
CA VAL A 249 1.08 -7.06 24.66
C VAL A 249 1.74 -8.38 25.05
N LEU A 250 2.84 -8.78 24.41
CA LEU A 250 3.55 -10.02 24.74
C LEU A 250 4.16 -10.01 26.15
N LEU A 251 4.76 -8.90 26.57
CA LEU A 251 5.31 -8.77 27.93
C LEU A 251 4.22 -8.89 28.99
N SER A 252 3.06 -8.28 28.76
CA SER A 252 1.91 -8.40 29.67
C SER A 252 1.32 -9.80 29.68
N TRP A 253 1.25 -10.47 28.52
CA TRP A 253 0.72 -11.83 28.41
C TRP A 253 1.63 -12.87 29.06
N SER A 254 2.95 -12.69 28.98
CA SER A 254 3.95 -13.58 29.57
C SER A 254 4.27 -13.29 31.03
N GLU A 255 3.61 -12.29 31.63
CA GLU A 255 3.89 -11.81 33.00
C GLU A 255 5.39 -11.51 33.22
N ALA A 256 6.05 -10.99 32.18
CA ALA A 256 7.48 -10.76 32.19
C ALA A 256 7.89 -9.73 33.25
N SER A 257 9.08 -9.93 33.83
CA SER A 257 9.61 -9.03 34.85
C SER A 257 9.80 -7.60 34.33
N ALA A 258 9.74 -6.62 35.23
CA ALA A 258 9.99 -5.22 34.90
C ALA A 258 11.40 -5.02 34.30
N GLN A 259 12.40 -5.76 34.79
CA GLN A 259 13.77 -5.71 34.27
C GLN A 259 13.83 -6.18 32.81
N THR A 260 13.18 -7.30 32.48
CA THR A 260 13.07 -7.80 31.11
C THR A 260 12.40 -6.76 30.21
N GLY A 261 11.33 -6.12 30.69
CA GLY A 261 10.65 -5.05 29.97
C GLY A 261 11.58 -3.87 29.67
N VAL A 262 12.32 -3.37 30.68
CA VAL A 262 13.26 -2.25 30.51
C VAL A 262 14.35 -2.59 29.50
N VAL A 263 14.94 -3.79 29.56
CA VAL A 263 15.99 -4.22 28.62
C VAL A 263 15.46 -4.28 27.19
N LEU A 264 14.31 -4.91 26.96
CA LEU A 264 13.75 -5.05 25.61
C LEU A 264 13.28 -3.72 25.02
N TYR A 265 12.67 -2.84 25.81
CA TYR A 265 12.31 -1.50 25.36
C TYR A 265 13.53 -0.61 25.12
N GLY A 266 14.59 -0.73 25.93
CA GLY A 266 15.85 -0.04 25.71
C GLY A 266 16.49 -0.45 24.38
N ALA A 267 16.61 -1.76 24.14
CA ALA A 267 17.12 -2.28 22.87
C ALA A 267 16.26 -1.85 21.68
N LEU A 268 14.94 -1.97 21.78
CA LEU A 268 14.01 -1.52 20.74
C LEU A 268 14.14 -0.02 20.46
N GLY A 269 14.25 0.81 21.49
CA GLY A 269 14.40 2.25 21.35
C GLY A 269 15.68 2.64 20.60
N VAL A 270 16.80 2.00 20.92
CA VAL A 270 18.08 2.21 20.22
C VAL A 270 17.98 1.77 18.76
N ILE A 271 17.47 0.57 18.49
CA ILE A 271 17.29 0.05 17.13
C ILE A 271 16.37 0.97 16.32
N TRP A 272 15.23 1.34 16.89
CA TRP A 272 14.26 2.19 16.20
C TRP A 272 14.84 3.57 15.89
N ALA A 273 15.54 4.20 16.84
CA ALA A 273 16.20 5.48 16.63
C ALA A 273 17.28 5.42 15.54
N ALA A 274 18.09 4.35 15.50
CA ALA A 274 19.09 4.13 14.47
C ALA A 274 18.45 3.99 13.07
N PHE A 275 17.41 3.15 12.96
CA PHE A 275 16.70 2.93 11.70
C PHE A 275 15.97 4.20 11.24
N LEU A 276 15.35 4.95 12.14
CA LEU A 276 14.65 6.19 11.83
C LEU A 276 15.64 7.27 11.37
N THR A 277 16.80 7.38 12.02
CA THR A 277 17.86 8.30 11.62
C THR A 277 18.38 7.94 10.23
N LEU A 278 18.60 6.65 9.95
CA LEU A 278 18.99 6.16 8.62
C LEU A 278 17.93 6.51 7.56
N ALA A 279 16.66 6.27 7.85
CA ALA A 279 15.54 6.57 6.95
C ALA A 279 15.44 8.07 6.65
N VAL A 280 15.61 8.94 7.67
CA VAL A 280 15.62 10.40 7.50
C VAL A 280 16.81 10.85 6.66
N ARG A 281 18.01 10.31 6.91
CA ARG A 281 19.21 10.64 6.12
C ARG A 281 19.03 10.27 4.65
N LYS A 282 18.53 9.07 4.36
CA LYS A 282 18.24 8.63 2.99
C LYS A 282 17.16 9.48 2.32
N ALA A 283 16.09 9.79 3.03
CA ALA A 283 15.01 10.63 2.49
C ALA A 283 15.48 12.05 2.15
N ARG A 284 16.36 12.64 3.00
CA ARG A 284 16.97 13.93 2.72
C ARG A 284 17.90 13.89 1.51
N ALA A 285 18.75 12.86 1.42
CA ALA A 285 19.66 12.69 0.29
C ALA A 285 18.90 12.57 -1.04
N ALA A 286 17.86 11.73 -1.10
CA ALA A 286 17.01 11.60 -2.28
C ALA A 286 16.29 12.90 -2.65
N ALA A 287 15.84 13.68 -1.65
CA ALA A 287 15.21 14.98 -1.91
C ALA A 287 16.21 16.01 -2.47
N THR A 288 17.47 15.97 -2.01
CA THR A 288 18.55 16.81 -2.54
C THR A 288 18.89 16.43 -3.99
N GLU A 289 19.04 15.14 -4.28
CA GLU A 289 19.33 14.63 -5.63
C GLU A 289 18.24 15.03 -6.65
N ILE A 290 16.96 14.84 -6.30
CA ILE A 290 15.83 15.27 -7.15
C ILE A 290 15.85 16.78 -7.38
N ARG A 291 16.20 17.56 -6.35
CA ARG A 291 16.27 19.02 -6.46
C ARG A 291 17.41 19.44 -7.40
N GLU A 292 18.59 18.83 -7.27
CA GLU A 292 19.74 19.10 -8.14
C GLU A 292 19.44 18.71 -9.60
N GLU A 293 18.84 17.54 -9.85
CA GLU A 293 18.39 17.15 -11.20
C GLU A 293 17.36 18.14 -11.77
N THR A 294 16.42 18.61 -10.94
CA THR A 294 15.40 19.58 -11.37
C THR A 294 16.03 20.94 -11.69
N GLU A 295 16.98 21.40 -10.87
CA GLU A 295 17.73 22.64 -11.11
C GLU A 295 18.56 22.53 -12.41
N GLN A 296 19.23 21.41 -12.65
CA GLN A 296 19.99 21.16 -13.90
C GLN A 296 19.09 21.18 -15.14
N VAL A 297 17.94 20.50 -15.10
CA VAL A 297 16.98 20.51 -16.23
C VAL A 297 16.41 21.90 -16.45
N LEU A 298 16.12 22.64 -15.38
CA LEU A 298 15.68 24.03 -15.49
C LEU A 298 16.77 24.92 -16.10
N GLU A 299 18.03 24.76 -15.70
CA GLU A 299 19.15 25.50 -16.30
C GLU A 299 19.33 25.16 -17.78
N GLU A 300 19.23 23.88 -18.18
CA GLU A 300 19.30 23.46 -19.58
C GLU A 300 18.16 24.07 -20.42
N VAL A 301 16.93 24.09 -19.90
CA VAL A 301 15.77 24.70 -20.56
C VAL A 301 15.91 26.24 -20.66
N HIS A 302 16.47 26.91 -19.64
CA HIS A 302 16.71 28.35 -19.69
C HIS A 302 17.91 28.73 -20.58
N ALA A 303 18.90 27.84 -20.73
CA ALA A 303 20.09 28.06 -21.54
C ALA A 303 19.86 27.84 -23.05
N ASP A 304 18.76 27.22 -23.48
CA ASP A 304 18.35 27.09 -24.88
C ASP A 304 17.02 27.82 -25.20
N PRO A 305 16.98 29.17 -25.28
CA PRO A 305 15.78 29.90 -25.69
C PRO A 305 15.53 29.90 -27.20
N LEU A 306 16.42 29.32 -28.03
CA LEU A 306 16.49 29.61 -29.47
C LEU A 306 16.26 28.43 -30.41
N ARG A 307 15.88 27.25 -29.93
CA ARG A 307 15.16 26.28 -30.78
C ARG A 307 13.67 26.53 -30.74
N GLY A 308 13.27 27.67 -31.31
CA GLY A 308 11.92 27.83 -31.81
C GLY A 308 11.61 26.64 -32.71
N HIS A 309 10.58 25.87 -32.37
CA HIS A 309 9.86 25.14 -33.39
C HIS A 309 9.29 26.21 -34.33
N GLU A 310 10.04 26.58 -35.36
CA GLU A 310 9.40 27.09 -36.56
C GLU A 310 8.43 25.98 -36.98
N PRO A 311 7.11 26.27 -37.03
CA PRO A 311 6.21 25.33 -37.66
C PRO A 311 6.72 25.13 -39.08
N GLU A 312 6.78 23.86 -39.49
CA GLU A 312 7.14 23.41 -40.83
C GLU A 312 6.04 23.83 -41.85
N THR A 313 5.72 25.12 -41.89
CA THR A 313 4.77 25.75 -42.81
C THR A 313 5.48 26.42 -43.99
N ALA A 314 6.81 26.61 -43.92
CA ALA A 314 7.57 27.27 -44.98
C ALA A 314 7.85 26.38 -46.21
N VAL A 315 7.64 25.05 -46.13
CA VAL A 315 7.85 24.16 -47.29
C VAL A 315 6.58 24.00 -48.14
N LEU A 316 5.41 24.41 -47.64
CA LEU A 316 4.14 24.23 -48.37
C LEU A 316 3.79 25.42 -49.28
N GLU A 317 4.30 26.63 -49.03
CA GLU A 317 3.96 27.80 -49.85
C GLU A 317 4.69 27.81 -51.21
N GLU A 318 5.90 27.24 -51.31
CA GLU A 318 6.63 27.17 -52.57
C GLU A 318 6.03 26.15 -53.56
N ALA A 319 5.31 25.14 -53.03
CA ALA A 319 4.64 24.12 -53.84
C ALA A 319 3.27 24.57 -54.41
N ILE A 320 2.66 25.63 -53.86
CA ILE A 320 1.35 26.15 -54.31
C ILE A 320 1.51 27.23 -55.40
N ALA A 321 2.69 27.84 -55.53
CA ALA A 321 2.96 28.89 -56.53
C ALA A 321 3.21 28.36 -57.96
N ALA A 322 3.44 27.06 -58.16
CA ALA A 322 3.67 26.46 -59.48
C ALA A 322 2.44 25.65 -59.93
N GLY A 323 1.48 26.33 -60.56
CA GLY A 323 0.18 25.77 -60.99
C GLY A 323 0.25 24.66 -62.04
N GLY A 324 0.52 23.42 -61.61
CA GLY A 324 0.36 22.20 -62.41
C GLY A 324 -0.82 21.34 -61.94
N PRO A 325 -1.56 20.66 -62.84
CA PRO A 325 -2.76 19.91 -62.47
C PRO A 325 -2.42 18.63 -61.68
N VAL A 326 -3.02 18.49 -60.50
CA VAL A 326 -2.95 17.29 -59.67
C VAL A 326 -3.91 16.24 -60.23
N THR A 327 -3.37 15.14 -60.76
CA THR A 327 -4.14 13.94 -61.09
C THR A 327 -4.14 12.96 -59.91
N PRO A 328 -5.27 12.31 -59.57
CA PRO A 328 -5.29 11.34 -58.48
C PRO A 328 -4.68 10.00 -58.94
N ARG A 329 -3.65 9.53 -58.22
CA ARG A 329 -3.13 8.15 -58.38
C ARG A 329 -4.09 7.14 -57.74
N PRO A 330 -4.29 5.94 -58.32
CA PRO A 330 -5.12 4.90 -57.71
C PRO A 330 -4.42 4.23 -56.53
N VAL A 331 -5.18 3.93 -55.48
CA VAL A 331 -4.76 3.13 -54.32
C VAL A 331 -4.87 1.65 -54.68
N GLU A 332 -3.76 0.91 -54.62
CA GLU A 332 -3.73 -0.54 -54.83
C GLU A 332 -3.81 -1.29 -53.48
N PRO A 333 -4.68 -2.30 -53.33
CA PRO A 333 -4.88 -2.96 -52.04
C PRO A 333 -3.94 -4.17 -51.87
N THR A 334 -3.03 -4.11 -50.90
CA THR A 334 -2.24 -5.29 -50.49
C THR A 334 -3.00 -6.11 -49.44
N ARG A 335 -3.30 -7.36 -49.80
CA ARG A 335 -3.90 -8.40 -48.94
C ARG A 335 -2.85 -9.03 -47.98
N PRO A 336 -3.29 -9.63 -46.86
CA PRO A 336 -2.44 -10.20 -45.80
C PRO A 336 -2.09 -11.68 -46.06
N HIS A 337 -1.03 -12.24 -45.43
CA HIS A 337 -0.76 -13.67 -45.09
C HIS A 337 0.76 -13.81 -44.77
N THR A 338 1.33 -14.75 -44.01
CA THR A 338 0.98 -15.71 -42.94
C THR A 338 2.36 -16.29 -42.50
N HIS A 339 2.50 -16.62 -41.21
CA HIS A 339 3.53 -17.42 -40.53
C HIS A 339 4.75 -18.00 -41.28
N THR A 340 5.95 -17.80 -40.72
CA THR A 340 7.15 -18.60 -41.03
C THR A 340 7.54 -19.47 -39.84
N VAL A 341 7.53 -20.79 -40.07
CA VAL A 341 7.99 -21.86 -39.17
C VAL A 341 9.47 -22.12 -39.47
N LEU A 342 10.29 -22.21 -38.42
CA LEU A 342 11.71 -22.57 -38.49
C LEU A 342 11.87 -24.09 -38.65
N VAL A 343 12.56 -24.50 -39.71
CA VAL A 343 12.96 -25.87 -40.01
C VAL A 343 14.34 -26.14 -39.42
N VAL A 344 14.49 -27.29 -38.75
CA VAL A 344 15.77 -27.88 -38.32
C VAL A 344 16.14 -28.93 -39.36
N GLU A 345 17.37 -28.87 -39.90
CA GLU A 345 17.94 -29.96 -40.72
C GLU A 345 18.94 -30.81 -39.93
N PRO A 346 19.09 -32.11 -40.27
CA PRO A 346 19.92 -33.04 -39.50
C PRO A 346 21.29 -33.32 -40.15
N ALA A 347 22.27 -33.60 -39.29
CA ALA A 347 23.28 -34.66 -39.44
C ALA A 347 23.81 -35.01 -38.04
#